data_AF-A0A6A6ATB2-F1
#
_entry.id   AF-A0A6A6ATB2-F1
#
_cell.length_a   1.000
_cell.length_b   1.000
_cell.length_c   1.000
_cell.angle_alpha   90.00
_cell.angle_beta   90.00
_cell.angle_gamma   90.00
#
_symmetry.space_group_name_H-M   'P 1'
#
loop_
_entity.id
_entity.type
_entity.pdbx_description
1 polymer ?
#
loop_
_entity_poly.entity_id
_entity_poly.type
_entity_poly.pdbx_seq_one_letter_code
_entity_poly.pdbx_strand_id
1 'polypeptide(L)'
;VRAVTDDDTGFKVLYEPPARESGRDEANYIDIVAIHGIGAHPDDTWTKKVESADGQRYINWLSNPEMLPAVAPNARVMRYGYESQWFGPDAIRQNTTRVANRFLLALKRQRQDAPFRPLVIVAHCFGGLVVLKALLEARHDQKRWPGIFQSTTGLAFFGTPFRGAEGMSQSEMIQAALLEYSNDQVQGEVLKVLDPGNELLQDLVDSFGKTRSEANKAQVACFFELKSSNIGAIIGGQAKKVCLLLV
;
A
#
# COMPACT_ATOMS: atom_id res chain seq x y z
N VAL A 1 -5.34 15.26 -8.50
CA VAL A 1 -4.61 13.97 -8.39
C VAL A 1 -4.12 13.60 -9.77
N ARG A 2 -2.85 13.22 -9.94
CA ARG A 2 -2.33 12.77 -11.24
C ARG A 2 -2.69 11.31 -11.49
N ALA A 3 -2.98 10.97 -12.74
CA ALA A 3 -3.25 9.61 -13.18
C ALA A 3 -2.00 8.73 -13.03
N VAL A 4 -2.20 7.45 -12.65
CA VAL A 4 -1.14 6.42 -12.69
C VAL A 4 -1.00 5.96 -14.13
N THR A 5 0.22 5.98 -14.66
CA THR A 5 0.56 5.47 -16.01
C THR A 5 1.33 4.15 -15.93
N ASP A 6 1.58 3.50 -17.07
CA ASP A 6 2.36 2.25 -17.11
C ASP A 6 3.75 2.41 -16.47
N ASP A 7 4.40 3.57 -16.65
CA ASP A 7 5.71 3.91 -16.06
C ASP A 7 5.68 4.01 -14.52
N ASP A 8 4.50 4.22 -13.95
CA ASP A 8 4.30 4.32 -12.51
C ASP A 8 4.06 2.95 -11.86
N THR A 9 3.79 1.91 -12.67
CA THR A 9 3.51 0.55 -12.17
C THR A 9 4.78 -0.26 -11.89
N GLY A 10 4.65 -1.36 -11.15
CA GLY A 10 5.75 -2.24 -10.81
C GLY A 10 6.69 -1.68 -9.72
N PHE A 11 7.82 -2.36 -9.55
CA PHE A 11 8.83 -1.97 -8.56
C PHE A 11 9.69 -0.81 -9.05
N LYS A 12 9.90 0.17 -8.17
CA LYS A 12 10.92 1.21 -8.32
C LYS A 12 11.74 1.26 -7.05
N VAL A 13 13.06 1.11 -7.19
CA VAL A 13 14.00 1.32 -6.10
C VAL A 13 14.10 2.82 -5.83
N LEU A 14 13.85 3.21 -4.59
CA LEU A 14 13.87 4.60 -4.12
C LEU A 14 15.16 4.92 -3.37
N TYR A 15 15.75 3.91 -2.73
CA TYR A 15 17.03 3.99 -2.04
C TYR A 15 17.70 2.62 -2.08
N GLU A 16 18.96 2.59 -2.49
CA GLU A 16 19.83 1.44 -2.42
C GLU A 16 20.88 1.71 -1.32
N PRO A 17 21.03 0.82 -0.33
CA PRO A 17 22.07 0.98 0.69
C PRO A 17 23.46 0.92 0.04
N PRO A 18 24.47 1.62 0.59
CA PRO A 18 25.83 1.58 0.07
C PRO A 18 26.38 0.14 0.07
N ALA A 19 27.04 -0.25 -1.03
CA ALA A 19 27.73 -1.55 -1.11
C ALA A 19 28.76 -1.65 0.02
N ARG A 20 28.60 -2.62 0.91
CA ARG A 20 29.56 -2.87 2.00
C ARG A 20 30.70 -3.75 1.52
N GLU A 21 31.91 -3.46 1.97
CA GLU A 21 33.06 -4.33 1.79
C GLU A 21 32.78 -5.72 2.41
N SER A 22 33.18 -6.75 1.68
CA SER A 22 32.72 -8.14 1.76
C SER A 22 32.74 -8.82 3.16
N GLY A 23 31.71 -9.62 3.43
CA GLY A 23 31.86 -10.91 4.13
C GLY A 23 31.17 -11.10 5.48
N ARG A 24 30.73 -10.05 6.19
CA ARG A 24 30.11 -10.20 7.53
C ARG A 24 28.69 -9.64 7.69
N ASP A 25 28.16 -8.93 6.69
CA ASP A 25 26.96 -8.09 6.85
C ASP A 25 25.79 -8.39 5.89
N GLU A 26 25.87 -9.40 5.02
CA GLU A 26 24.72 -9.88 4.21
C GLU A 26 23.49 -10.19 5.10
N ALA A 27 23.73 -10.61 6.35
CA ALA A 27 22.70 -10.89 7.35
C ALA A 27 21.89 -9.66 7.81
N ASN A 28 22.35 -8.44 7.52
CA ASN A 28 21.73 -7.19 7.98
C ASN A 28 20.99 -6.41 6.88
N TYR A 29 20.93 -6.96 5.65
CA TYR A 29 20.18 -6.32 4.56
C TYR A 29 18.68 -6.59 4.68
N ILE A 30 17.88 -5.54 4.56
CA ILE A 30 16.43 -5.60 4.67
C ILE A 30 15.83 -5.00 3.40
N ASP A 31 14.78 -5.62 2.87
CA ASP A 31 13.96 -5.00 1.85
C ASP A 31 12.76 -4.29 2.53
N ILE A 32 12.55 -3.02 2.23
CA ILE A 32 11.33 -2.28 2.59
C ILE A 32 10.53 -2.02 1.32
N VAL A 33 9.28 -2.46 1.30
CA VAL A 33 8.38 -2.26 0.16
C VAL A 33 7.17 -1.43 0.56
N ALA A 34 6.97 -0.30 -0.10
CA ALA A 34 5.82 0.57 0.07
C ALA A 34 4.75 0.31 -1.00
N ILE A 35 3.49 0.13 -0.60
CA ILE A 35 2.35 -0.13 -1.50
C ILE A 35 1.25 0.89 -1.26
N HIS A 36 0.91 1.65 -2.31
CA HIS A 36 -0.07 2.72 -2.25
C HIS A 36 -1.53 2.19 -2.22
N GLY A 37 -2.45 3.12 -1.98
CA GLY A 37 -3.89 2.85 -1.99
C GLY A 37 -4.54 3.05 -3.35
N ILE A 38 -5.82 2.70 -3.42
CA ILE A 38 -6.68 2.93 -4.59
C ILE A 38 -6.81 4.43 -4.90
N GLY A 39 -6.80 4.83 -6.17
CA GLY A 39 -6.87 6.23 -6.59
C GLY A 39 -5.67 7.11 -6.23
N ALA A 40 -4.68 6.58 -5.48
CA ALA A 40 -3.48 7.31 -5.11
C ALA A 40 -2.35 7.03 -6.09
N HIS A 41 -1.48 8.03 -6.28
CA HIS A 41 -0.27 7.88 -7.08
C HIS A 41 0.86 7.24 -6.24
N PRO A 42 1.57 6.20 -6.73
CA PRO A 42 2.60 5.48 -5.97
C PRO A 42 3.71 6.37 -5.42
N ASP A 43 4.15 7.38 -6.18
CA ASP A 43 5.24 8.26 -5.76
C ASP A 43 4.77 9.45 -4.89
N ASP A 44 3.48 9.81 -4.95
CA ASP A 44 2.95 11.00 -4.23
C ASP A 44 2.37 10.61 -2.87
N THR A 45 1.89 9.38 -2.74
CA THR A 45 1.32 8.79 -1.50
C THR A 45 2.23 8.99 -0.29
N TRP A 46 3.54 8.98 -0.52
CA TRP A 46 4.56 9.01 0.52
C TRP A 46 5.22 10.37 0.66
N THR A 47 4.54 11.43 0.23
CA THR A 47 5.08 12.80 0.26
C THR A 47 4.45 13.64 1.36
N LYS A 48 5.27 14.48 2.00
CA LYS A 48 4.84 15.53 2.91
C LYS A 48 5.11 16.88 2.29
N LYS A 49 4.11 17.77 2.34
CA LYS A 49 4.29 19.18 2.02
C LYS A 49 5.11 19.86 3.12
N VAL A 50 6.19 20.53 2.73
CA VAL A 50 7.05 21.31 3.62
C VAL A 50 7.18 22.73 3.09
N GLU A 51 7.26 23.69 4.00
CA GLU A 51 7.61 25.07 3.67
C GLU A 51 9.13 25.18 3.57
N SER A 52 9.60 25.88 2.54
CA SER A 52 11.01 26.17 2.30
C SER A 52 11.17 27.65 1.95
N ALA A 53 12.40 28.16 2.08
CA ALA A 53 12.73 29.54 1.72
C ALA A 53 12.37 29.87 0.25
N ASP A 54 12.44 28.87 -0.64
CA ASP A 54 12.13 28.99 -2.07
C ASP A 54 10.67 28.66 -2.42
N GLY A 55 9.82 28.49 -1.41
CA GLY A 55 8.40 28.17 -1.56
C GLY A 55 8.00 26.78 -1.08
N GLN A 56 6.89 26.26 -1.60
CA GLN A 56 6.33 24.98 -1.15
C GLN A 56 7.00 23.81 -1.87
N ARG A 57 7.54 22.85 -1.10
CA ARG A 57 8.16 21.63 -1.63
C ARG A 57 7.47 20.38 -1.08
N TYR A 58 7.49 19.31 -1.85
CA TYR A 58 7.09 17.98 -1.41
C TYR A 58 8.32 17.13 -1.16
N ILE A 59 8.38 16.48 0.01
CA ILE A 59 9.44 15.55 0.40
C ILE A 59 8.85 14.15 0.44
N ASN A 60 9.40 13.22 -0.35
CA ASN A 60 9.09 11.81 -0.22
C ASN A 60 9.93 11.21 0.94
N TRP A 61 9.27 10.77 2.01
CA TRP A 61 9.97 10.32 3.21
C TRP A 61 10.61 8.93 3.06
N LEU A 62 10.24 8.16 2.03
CA LEU A 62 10.85 6.87 1.71
C LEU A 62 12.24 7.02 1.09
N SER A 63 12.49 8.08 0.33
CA SER A 63 13.75 8.30 -0.40
C SER A 63 14.60 9.44 0.17
N ASN A 64 14.04 10.30 1.03
CA ASN A 64 14.79 11.42 1.59
C ASN A 64 15.93 10.90 2.52
N PRO A 65 17.20 11.27 2.27
CA PRO A 65 18.36 10.80 3.05
C PRO A 65 18.28 11.06 4.55
N GLU A 66 17.53 12.07 5.00
CA GLU A 66 17.38 12.46 6.40
C GLU A 66 16.17 11.80 7.10
N MET A 67 15.41 10.96 6.38
CA MET A 67 14.19 10.32 6.89
C MET A 67 14.34 8.81 7.00
N LEU A 68 13.57 8.01 6.24
CA LEU A 68 13.61 6.55 6.35
C LEU A 68 15.02 5.98 6.08
N PRO A 69 15.73 6.40 5.02
CA PRO A 69 17.14 6.03 4.83
C PRO A 69 18.08 6.33 6.01
N ALA A 70 17.87 7.41 6.78
CA ALA A 70 18.69 7.69 7.97
C ALA A 70 18.39 6.73 9.13
N VAL A 71 17.13 6.32 9.28
CA VAL A 71 16.68 5.40 10.34
C VAL A 71 17.04 3.95 10.01
N ALA A 72 16.98 3.60 8.72
CA ALA A 72 17.25 2.26 8.21
C ALA A 72 18.30 2.27 7.08
N PRO A 73 19.56 2.63 7.37
CA PRO A 73 20.60 2.82 6.36
C PRO A 73 21.02 1.52 5.65
N ASN A 74 20.64 0.37 6.20
CA ASN A 74 20.95 -0.95 5.65
C ASN A 74 19.79 -1.50 4.81
N ALA A 75 18.69 -0.75 4.69
CA ALA A 75 17.49 -1.20 4.02
C ALA A 75 17.45 -0.72 2.57
N ARG A 76 17.16 -1.61 1.63
CA ARG A 76 16.76 -1.25 0.28
C ARG A 76 15.30 -0.83 0.32
N VAL A 77 15.01 0.42 -0.05
CA VAL A 77 13.65 0.95 -0.04
C VAL A 77 13.10 0.94 -1.45
N MET A 78 11.94 0.33 -1.63
CA MET A 78 11.25 0.20 -2.90
C MET A 78 9.79 0.61 -2.75
N ARG A 79 9.19 1.10 -3.83
CA ARG A 79 7.73 1.18 -3.95
C ARG A 79 7.24 0.16 -4.98
N TYR A 80 6.03 -0.35 -4.79
CA TYR A 80 5.30 -1.10 -5.79
C TYR A 80 4.06 -0.31 -6.22
N GLY A 81 4.03 0.05 -7.50
CA GLY A 81 2.88 0.69 -8.14
C GLY A 81 1.99 -0.34 -8.82
N TYR A 82 0.68 -0.11 -8.78
CA TYR A 82 -0.28 -0.83 -9.60
C TYR A 82 -1.30 0.15 -10.16
N GLU A 83 -1.95 -0.26 -11.25
CA GLU A 83 -3.08 0.48 -11.81
C GLU A 83 -4.18 0.58 -10.75
N SER A 84 -4.21 1.73 -10.10
CA SER A 84 -5.17 2.07 -9.04
C SER A 84 -6.31 2.93 -9.56
N GLN A 85 -6.39 3.15 -10.88
CA GLN A 85 -7.52 3.79 -11.53
C GLN A 85 -8.70 2.82 -11.56
N TRP A 86 -9.85 3.30 -11.13
CA TRP A 86 -11.08 2.53 -10.98
C TRP A 86 -12.27 3.22 -11.66
N PHE A 87 -12.00 4.27 -12.44
CA PHE A 87 -12.96 5.08 -13.20
C PHE A 87 -12.43 5.39 -14.60
N GLY A 88 -13.34 5.69 -15.54
CA GLY A 88 -13.02 5.94 -16.96
C GLY A 88 -13.11 4.69 -17.86
N PRO A 89 -12.93 4.84 -19.18
CA PRO A 89 -13.01 3.74 -20.15
C PRO A 89 -11.98 2.63 -19.88
N ASP A 90 -10.90 2.96 -19.15
CA ASP A 90 -9.83 2.05 -18.73
C ASP A 90 -10.01 1.54 -17.28
N ALA A 91 -11.18 1.73 -16.67
CA ALA A 91 -11.49 1.23 -15.33
C ALA A 91 -11.36 -0.30 -15.28
N ILE A 92 -10.23 -0.78 -14.78
CA ILE A 92 -10.02 -2.22 -14.66
C ILE A 92 -10.82 -2.74 -13.45
N ARG A 93 -11.49 -3.88 -13.65
CA ARG A 93 -11.96 -4.79 -12.60
C ARG A 93 -10.78 -5.29 -11.77
N GLN A 94 -10.19 -4.44 -10.93
CA GLN A 94 -9.06 -4.81 -10.09
C GLN A 94 -9.58 -5.61 -8.90
N ASN A 95 -9.67 -6.92 -9.10
CA ASN A 95 -9.83 -7.87 -8.02
C ASN A 95 -8.56 -7.83 -7.14
N THR A 96 -8.71 -7.63 -5.83
CA THR A 96 -7.60 -7.67 -4.85
C THR A 96 -6.67 -8.86 -5.07
N THR A 97 -7.22 -10.01 -5.48
CA THR A 97 -6.48 -11.22 -5.85
C THR A 97 -5.57 -11.04 -7.07
N ARG A 98 -6.01 -10.30 -8.11
CA ARG A 98 -5.18 -10.01 -9.28
C ARG A 98 -4.02 -9.10 -8.94
N VAL A 99 -4.28 -8.02 -8.19
CA VAL A 99 -3.23 -7.09 -7.74
C VAL A 99 -2.23 -7.81 -6.85
N ALA A 100 -2.71 -8.61 -5.88
CA ALA A 100 -1.87 -9.42 -5.02
C ALA A 100 -1.00 -10.43 -5.78
N ASN A 101 -1.55 -11.13 -6.78
CA ASN A 101 -0.78 -12.06 -7.62
C ASN A 101 0.28 -11.34 -8.47
N ARG A 102 -0.07 -10.19 -9.07
CA ARG A 102 0.91 -9.36 -9.82
C ARG A 102 2.02 -8.88 -8.90
N PHE A 103 1.67 -8.42 -7.70
CA PHE A 103 2.63 -8.03 -6.67
C PHE A 103 3.56 -9.18 -6.28
N LEU A 104 3.03 -10.38 -5.98
CA LEU A 104 3.83 -11.56 -5.64
C LEU A 104 4.78 -11.97 -6.77
N LEU A 105 4.30 -11.94 -8.02
CA LEU A 105 5.14 -12.26 -9.19
C LEU A 105 6.29 -11.26 -9.33
N ALA A 106 6.00 -9.97 -9.19
CA ALA A 106 7.00 -8.93 -9.27
C ALA A 106 7.99 -9.03 -8.09
N LEU A 107 7.49 -9.28 -6.87
CA LEU A 107 8.31 -9.37 -5.66
C LEU A 107 9.24 -10.60 -5.73
N LYS A 108 8.72 -11.74 -6.19
CA LYS A 108 9.51 -12.96 -6.42
C LYS A 108 10.68 -12.69 -7.39
N ARG A 109 10.42 -11.98 -8.50
CA ARG A 109 11.47 -11.60 -9.47
C ARG A 109 12.49 -10.66 -8.85
N GLN A 110 12.03 -9.63 -8.13
CA GLN A 110 12.89 -8.63 -7.47
C GLN A 110 13.81 -9.24 -6.40
N ARG A 111 13.45 -10.42 -5.88
CA ARG A 111 14.13 -11.10 -4.78
C ARG A 111 14.66 -12.48 -5.18
N GLN A 112 14.80 -12.76 -6.47
CA GLN A 112 15.23 -14.07 -6.96
C GLN A 112 16.58 -14.52 -6.35
N ASP A 113 17.51 -13.58 -6.14
CA ASP A 113 18.84 -13.85 -5.60
C ASP A 113 18.86 -13.86 -4.05
N ALA A 114 17.80 -13.37 -3.40
CA ALA A 114 17.70 -13.28 -1.95
C ALA A 114 16.25 -13.52 -1.46
N PRO A 115 15.66 -14.71 -1.72
CA PRO A 115 14.24 -14.97 -1.46
C PRO A 115 13.86 -14.95 0.02
N PHE A 116 14.84 -15.09 0.93
CA PHE A 116 14.64 -15.09 2.37
C PHE A 116 15.15 -13.84 3.09
N ARG A 117 15.63 -12.82 2.36
CA ARG A 117 16.03 -11.54 2.97
C ARG A 117 14.89 -10.95 3.82
N PRO A 118 15.13 -10.46 5.04
CA PRO A 118 14.10 -9.82 5.84
C PRO A 118 13.31 -8.76 5.04
N LEU A 119 11.98 -8.83 5.12
CA LEU A 119 11.05 -7.97 4.38
C LEU A 119 10.15 -7.22 5.34
N VAL A 120 10.10 -5.91 5.18
CA VAL A 120 9.11 -5.04 5.80
C VAL A 120 8.20 -4.49 4.70
N ILE A 121 6.89 -4.57 4.89
CA ILE A 121 5.92 -3.99 3.96
C ILE A 121 5.19 -2.85 4.63
N VAL A 122 5.21 -1.69 3.98
CA VAL A 122 4.45 -0.49 4.36
C VAL A 122 3.30 -0.37 3.37
N ALA A 123 2.07 -0.30 3.85
CA ALA A 123 0.90 -0.29 2.98
C ALA A 123 -0.08 0.81 3.40
N HIS A 124 -0.63 1.50 2.42
CA HIS A 124 -1.61 2.55 2.62
C HIS A 124 -2.98 2.12 2.09
N CYS A 125 -4.03 2.33 2.87
CA CYS A 125 -5.42 2.15 2.47
C CYS A 125 -5.66 0.77 1.83
N PHE A 126 -6.23 0.71 0.62
CA PHE A 126 -6.47 -0.53 -0.14
C PHE A 126 -5.21 -1.39 -0.32
N GLY A 127 -4.03 -0.77 -0.41
CA GLY A 127 -2.76 -1.48 -0.50
C GLY A 127 -2.55 -2.47 0.65
N GLY A 128 -3.10 -2.19 1.83
CA GLY A 128 -3.03 -3.11 2.96
C GLY A 128 -3.81 -4.41 2.72
N LEU A 129 -4.96 -4.34 2.05
CA LEU A 129 -5.76 -5.53 1.68
C LEU A 129 -5.04 -6.37 0.61
N VAL A 130 -4.37 -5.70 -0.34
CA VAL A 130 -3.50 -6.37 -1.32
C VAL A 130 -2.40 -7.15 -0.60
N VAL A 131 -1.77 -6.55 0.42
CA VAL A 131 -0.72 -7.20 1.23
C VAL A 131 -1.27 -8.39 1.99
N LEU A 132 -2.41 -8.27 2.67
CA LEU A 132 -3.01 -9.41 3.39
C LEU A 132 -3.26 -10.59 2.44
N LYS A 133 -3.88 -10.31 1.28
CA LYS A 133 -4.19 -11.33 0.28
C LYS A 133 -2.92 -11.98 -0.27
N ALA A 134 -1.90 -11.18 -0.56
CA ALA A 134 -0.61 -11.67 -1.05
C ALA A 134 0.11 -12.56 -0.02
N LEU A 135 0.13 -12.17 1.25
CA LEU A 135 0.79 -12.95 2.30
C LEU A 135 0.06 -14.28 2.57
N LEU A 136 -1.26 -14.29 2.55
CA LEU A 136 -2.04 -15.53 2.69
C LEU A 136 -1.79 -16.50 1.53
N GLU A 137 -1.72 -15.98 0.30
CA GLU A 137 -1.39 -16.77 -0.89
C GLU A 137 0.06 -17.31 -0.81
N ALA A 138 1.02 -16.47 -0.41
CA ALA A 138 2.41 -16.86 -0.24
C ALA A 138 2.60 -17.92 0.86
N ARG A 139 1.81 -17.83 1.93
CA ARG A 139 1.76 -18.82 3.01
C ARG A 139 1.19 -20.15 2.53
N HIS A 140 0.13 -20.11 1.72
CA HIS A 140 -0.56 -21.30 1.21
C HIS A 140 0.30 -22.06 0.20
N ASP A 141 0.95 -21.36 -0.72
CA ASP A 141 1.80 -21.96 -1.78
C ASP A 141 3.25 -21.48 -1.67
N GLN A 142 3.96 -21.99 -0.65
CA GLN A 142 5.37 -21.67 -0.42
C GLN A 142 6.30 -22.16 -1.55
N LYS A 143 5.87 -23.17 -2.34
CA LYS A 143 6.64 -23.64 -3.49
C LYS A 143 6.62 -22.60 -4.60
N ARG A 144 5.45 -21.99 -4.85
CA ARG A 144 5.31 -20.93 -5.84
C ARG A 144 5.91 -19.61 -5.35
N TRP A 145 5.81 -19.33 -4.06
CA TRP A 145 6.20 -18.07 -3.42
C TRP A 145 7.27 -18.27 -2.32
N PRO A 146 8.46 -18.79 -2.68
CA PRO A 146 9.46 -19.18 -1.70
C PRO A 146 9.94 -17.99 -0.88
N GLY A 147 9.93 -18.14 0.44
CA GLY A 147 10.50 -17.19 1.39
C GLY A 147 9.70 -15.91 1.61
N ILE A 148 8.70 -15.57 0.78
CA ILE A 148 7.95 -14.31 0.91
C ILE A 148 7.25 -14.21 2.27
N PHE A 149 6.44 -15.20 2.64
CA PHE A 149 5.75 -15.18 3.92
C PHE A 149 6.72 -15.31 5.09
N GLN A 150 7.67 -16.24 5.02
CA GLN A 150 8.60 -16.56 6.11
C GLN A 150 9.59 -15.42 6.40
N SER A 151 9.98 -14.65 5.38
CA SER A 151 10.90 -13.52 5.53
C SER A 151 10.19 -12.20 5.79
N THR A 152 8.85 -12.15 5.76
CA THR A 152 8.12 -10.94 6.15
C THR A 152 8.20 -10.78 7.66
N THR A 153 9.05 -9.85 8.10
CA THR A 153 9.34 -9.60 9.52
C THR A 153 8.56 -8.41 10.07
N GLY A 154 8.10 -7.50 9.22
CA GLY A 154 7.38 -6.30 9.63
C GLY A 154 6.28 -5.86 8.68
N LEU A 155 5.19 -5.34 9.24
CA LEU A 155 4.05 -4.79 8.52
C LEU A 155 3.63 -3.47 9.17
N ALA A 156 3.52 -2.42 8.35
CA ALA A 156 3.00 -1.12 8.78
C ALA A 156 1.84 -0.71 7.87
N PHE A 157 0.65 -0.56 8.46
CA PHE A 157 -0.56 -0.20 7.73
C PHE A 157 -0.99 1.22 8.07
N PHE A 158 -1.29 2.02 7.06
CA PHE A 158 -1.77 3.39 7.18
C PHE A 158 -3.18 3.49 6.63
N GLY A 159 -4.18 3.70 7.50
CA GLY A 159 -5.57 3.90 7.10
C GLY A 159 -6.17 2.72 6.32
N THR A 160 -5.69 1.49 6.54
CA THR A 160 -6.24 0.31 5.86
C THR A 160 -7.58 -0.07 6.47
N PRO A 161 -8.66 -0.14 5.69
CA PRO A 161 -10.01 -0.39 6.20
C PRO A 161 -10.23 -1.89 6.48
N PHE A 162 -9.61 -2.43 7.54
CA PHE A 162 -9.73 -3.85 7.88
C PHE A 162 -11.15 -4.24 8.30
N ARG A 163 -11.98 -3.29 8.74
CA ARG A 163 -13.38 -3.50 9.13
C ARG A 163 -14.38 -2.79 8.22
N GLY A 164 -13.91 -2.26 7.10
CA GLY A 164 -14.61 -1.24 6.32
C GLY A 164 -14.42 0.15 6.94
N ALA A 165 -15.07 1.17 6.37
CA ALA A 165 -15.03 2.54 6.89
C ALA A 165 -16.35 2.86 7.63
N GLU A 166 -16.28 3.32 8.89
CA GLU A 166 -17.46 3.80 9.62
C GLU A 166 -17.85 5.21 9.15
N GLY A 167 -19.14 5.43 8.85
CA GLY A 167 -19.67 6.71 8.39
C GLY A 167 -20.02 6.69 6.90
N MET A 168 -19.17 7.28 6.07
CA MET A 168 -19.26 7.20 4.61
C MET A 168 -18.39 6.03 4.15
N SER A 169 -18.95 5.06 3.44
CA SER A 169 -18.16 3.94 2.93
C SER A 169 -17.06 4.47 2.01
N GLN A 170 -15.93 3.79 1.94
CA GLN A 170 -14.88 4.19 1.01
C GLN A 170 -15.41 4.18 -0.44
N SER A 171 -16.40 3.32 -0.75
CA SER A 171 -17.14 3.33 -2.01
C SER A 171 -17.95 4.60 -2.24
N GLU A 172 -18.60 5.16 -1.21
CA GLU A 172 -19.34 6.43 -1.26
C GLU A 172 -18.41 7.65 -1.37
N MET A 173 -17.26 7.63 -0.70
CA MET A 173 -16.25 8.70 -0.81
C MET A 173 -15.69 8.79 -2.23
N ILE A 174 -15.36 7.62 -2.75
CA ILE A 174 -14.84 7.42 -4.07
C ILE A 174 -15.93 7.81 -5.09
N GLN A 175 -17.19 7.42 -4.90
CA GLN A 175 -18.35 7.91 -5.67
C GLN A 175 -18.57 9.42 -5.58
N ALA A 176 -18.43 10.03 -4.41
CA ALA A 176 -18.56 11.46 -4.22
C ALA A 176 -17.45 12.24 -4.95
N ALA A 177 -16.24 11.68 -5.02
CA ALA A 177 -15.16 12.21 -5.83
C ALA A 177 -15.43 12.17 -7.35
N LEU A 178 -16.32 11.29 -7.82
CA LEU A 178 -16.60 11.13 -9.26
C LEU A 178 -17.68 12.06 -9.77
N LEU A 179 -18.69 12.32 -8.95
CA LEU A 179 -19.80 13.21 -9.31
C LEU A 179 -19.29 14.63 -9.64
N GLU A 180 -18.09 15.00 -9.17
CA GLU A 180 -17.43 16.26 -9.52
C GLU A 180 -16.56 16.21 -10.79
N TYR A 181 -16.10 15.04 -11.26
CA TYR A 181 -15.15 14.95 -12.38
C TYR A 181 -15.75 14.58 -13.74
N SER A 182 -16.80 13.73 -13.87
CA SER A 182 -17.49 13.49 -15.17
C SER A 182 -18.79 12.65 -15.05
N ASN A 183 -19.67 12.76 -16.04
CA ASN A 183 -20.97 12.08 -16.20
C ASN A 183 -20.93 10.55 -16.48
N ASP A 184 -19.78 9.88 -16.34
CA ASP A 184 -19.63 8.48 -16.77
C ASP A 184 -19.82 7.44 -15.65
N GLN A 185 -20.35 6.29 -16.04
CA GLN A 185 -20.79 5.22 -15.13
C GLN A 185 -19.63 4.62 -14.33
N VAL A 186 -19.82 4.63 -13.02
CA VAL A 186 -18.95 4.06 -12.01
C VAL A 186 -19.24 2.58 -11.87
N GLN A 187 -18.24 1.71 -11.98
CA GLN A 187 -18.41 0.29 -11.63
C GLN A 187 -18.17 0.10 -10.13
N GLY A 188 -19.23 0.31 -9.33
CA GLY A 188 -19.20 0.28 -7.86
C GLY A 188 -18.85 -1.08 -7.22
N GLU A 189 -18.79 -2.17 -7.97
CA GLU A 189 -18.58 -3.52 -7.41
C GLU A 189 -17.21 -3.74 -6.76
N VAL A 190 -16.13 -3.14 -7.29
CA VAL A 190 -14.77 -3.28 -6.73
C VAL A 190 -14.67 -2.63 -5.35
N LEU A 191 -15.45 -1.58 -5.13
CA LEU A 191 -15.43 -0.79 -3.89
C LEU A 191 -16.33 -1.39 -2.81
N LYS A 192 -17.29 -2.24 -3.17
CA LYS A 192 -18.17 -2.93 -2.21
C LYS A 192 -17.43 -3.85 -1.25
N VAL A 193 -16.23 -4.31 -1.60
CA VAL A 193 -15.35 -5.06 -0.68
C VAL A 193 -14.91 -4.20 0.51
N LEU A 194 -14.92 -2.88 0.37
CA LEU A 194 -14.51 -1.93 1.41
C LEU A 194 -15.67 -1.49 2.29
N ASP A 195 -16.88 -1.95 1.99
CA ASP A 195 -18.07 -1.62 2.76
C ASP A 195 -18.04 -2.37 4.11
N PRO A 196 -18.47 -1.72 5.21
CA PRO A 196 -18.62 -2.39 6.50
C PRO A 196 -19.49 -3.64 6.40
N GLY A 197 -19.06 -4.72 7.05
CA GLY A 197 -19.79 -5.99 7.05
C GLY A 197 -19.61 -6.84 5.79
N ASN A 198 -18.70 -6.48 4.88
CA ASN A 198 -18.37 -7.32 3.74
C ASN A 198 -17.70 -8.64 4.20
N GLU A 199 -18.35 -9.77 3.94
CA GLU A 199 -17.88 -11.10 4.35
C GLU A 199 -16.49 -11.43 3.78
N LEU A 200 -16.19 -11.06 2.53
CA LEU A 200 -14.88 -11.32 1.92
C LEU A 200 -13.75 -10.54 2.60
N LEU A 201 -14.03 -9.32 3.04
CA LEU A 201 -13.09 -8.51 3.81
C LEU A 201 -12.88 -9.12 5.21
N GLN A 202 -13.96 -9.51 5.88
CA GLN A 202 -13.88 -10.16 7.19
C GLN A 202 -13.09 -11.48 7.11
N ASP A 203 -13.42 -12.34 6.15
CA ASP A 203 -12.72 -13.59 5.91
C ASP A 203 -11.23 -13.39 5.64
N LEU A 204 -10.88 -12.35 4.87
CA LEU A 204 -9.49 -12.01 4.58
C LEU A 204 -8.73 -11.63 5.85
N VAL A 205 -9.32 -10.74 6.66
CA VAL A 205 -8.70 -10.25 7.90
C VAL A 205 -8.63 -11.35 8.94
N ASP A 206 -9.67 -12.15 9.11
CA ASP A 206 -9.70 -13.29 10.03
C ASP A 206 -8.70 -14.36 9.64
N SER A 207 -8.60 -14.67 8.34
CA SER A 207 -7.60 -15.61 7.82
C SER A 207 -6.19 -15.12 8.11
N PHE A 208 -5.92 -13.82 7.93
CA PHE A 208 -4.63 -13.24 8.31
C PHE A 208 -4.42 -13.27 9.83
N GLY A 209 -5.45 -12.97 10.63
CA GLY A 209 -5.42 -13.04 12.08
C GLY A 209 -5.04 -14.42 12.61
N LYS A 210 -5.50 -15.50 11.97
CA LYS A 210 -5.12 -16.88 12.31
C LYS A 210 -3.61 -17.13 12.18
N THR A 211 -2.94 -16.47 11.23
CA THR A 211 -1.48 -16.61 11.03
C THR A 211 -0.65 -16.05 12.20
N ARG A 212 -1.25 -15.21 13.05
CA ARG A 212 -0.58 -14.59 14.22
C ARG A 212 -0.25 -15.59 15.32
N SER A 213 -0.80 -16.80 15.26
CA SER A 213 -0.46 -17.90 16.17
C SER A 213 0.83 -18.63 15.77
N GLU A 214 1.37 -18.38 14.58
CA GLU A 214 2.59 -19.03 14.09
C GLU A 214 3.87 -18.46 14.70
N ALA A 215 4.93 -19.28 14.69
CA ALA A 215 6.23 -18.92 15.24
C ALA A 215 6.90 -17.76 14.49
N ASN A 216 6.74 -17.68 13.17
CA ASN A 216 7.40 -16.69 12.29
C ASN A 216 6.47 -15.53 11.91
N LYS A 217 5.72 -14.99 12.87
CA LYS A 217 4.79 -13.89 12.62
C LYS A 217 5.50 -12.54 12.50
N ALA A 218 5.20 -11.78 11.45
CA ALA A 218 5.67 -10.41 11.28
C ALA A 218 5.26 -9.52 12.47
N GLN A 219 6.02 -8.50 12.85
CA GLN A 219 5.49 -7.46 13.73
C GLN A 219 4.49 -6.60 12.95
N VAL A 220 3.37 -6.20 13.56
CA VAL A 220 2.31 -5.44 12.89
C VAL A 220 2.07 -4.13 13.63
N ALA A 221 2.13 -3.03 12.91
CA ALA A 221 1.73 -1.70 13.37
C ALA A 221 0.62 -1.16 12.45
N CYS A 222 -0.42 -0.61 13.04
CA CYS A 222 -1.52 0.03 12.32
C CYS A 222 -1.65 1.48 12.77
N PHE A 223 -1.73 2.39 11.81
CA PHE A 223 -1.88 3.82 11.99
C PHE A 223 -3.19 4.26 11.35
N PHE A 224 -3.95 5.08 12.06
CA PHE A 224 -5.25 5.57 11.60
C PHE A 224 -5.33 7.10 11.71
N GLU A 225 -6.20 7.69 10.89
CA GLU A 225 -6.43 9.14 10.91
C GLU A 225 -7.19 9.54 12.17
N LEU A 226 -6.70 10.60 12.85
CA LEU A 226 -7.33 11.19 14.03
C LEU A 226 -8.04 12.51 13.72
N LYS A 227 -7.86 13.04 12.52
CA LYS A 227 -8.42 14.31 12.08
C LYS A 227 -9.25 14.08 10.84
N SER A 228 -10.42 14.72 10.80
CA SER A 228 -11.28 14.70 9.63
C SER A 228 -10.56 15.33 8.43
N SER A 229 -10.44 14.55 7.36
CA SER A 229 -9.90 15.02 6.09
C SER A 229 -11.00 15.74 5.30
N ASN A 230 -10.71 16.94 4.77
CA ASN A 230 -11.65 17.65 3.91
C ASN A 230 -11.58 17.08 2.49
N ILE A 231 -12.34 16.03 2.27
CA ILE A 231 -12.35 15.29 1.01
C ILE A 231 -12.81 16.19 -0.14
N GLY A 232 -13.77 17.08 0.10
CA GLY A 232 -14.18 18.11 -0.89
C GLY A 232 -13.06 19.05 -1.32
N ALA A 233 -12.13 19.41 -0.41
CA ALA A 233 -10.97 20.23 -0.77
C ALA A 233 -9.89 19.47 -1.55
N ILE A 234 -9.87 18.13 -1.48
CA ILE A 234 -8.97 17.27 -2.28
C ILE A 234 -9.55 17.05 -3.69
N ILE A 235 -10.88 17.15 -3.84
CA ILE A 235 -11.61 16.84 -5.07
C ILE A 235 -11.96 18.10 -5.88
N GLY A 236 -12.09 19.27 -5.25
CA GLY A 236 -12.17 20.56 -5.95
C GLY A 236 -13.54 21.23 -6.00
N GLY A 237 -14.58 20.68 -5.35
CA GLY A 237 -15.88 21.36 -5.20
C GLY A 237 -16.33 21.59 -3.74
N GLN A 238 -17.63 21.86 -3.57
CA GLN A 238 -18.16 22.47 -2.34
C GLN A 238 -17.95 21.57 -1.11
N ALA A 239 -17.31 22.16 -0.10
CA ALA A 239 -16.85 21.51 1.11
C ALA A 239 -17.96 20.77 1.87
N LYS A 240 -18.06 19.45 1.69
CA LYS A 240 -18.63 18.57 2.71
C LYS A 240 -17.50 18.08 3.61
N LYS A 241 -17.49 18.54 4.86
CA LYS A 241 -16.65 17.98 5.92
C LYS A 241 -17.20 16.59 6.25
N VAL A 242 -16.51 15.54 5.83
CA VAL A 242 -16.81 14.16 6.24
C VAL A 242 -15.72 13.70 7.18
N CYS A 243 -16.10 13.26 8.39
CA CYS A 243 -15.19 12.59 9.30
C CYS A 243 -14.91 11.18 8.77
N LEU A 244 -13.64 10.79 8.68
CA LEU A 244 -13.28 9.38 8.65
C LEU A 244 -12.48 9.04 9.88
N LEU A 245 -12.97 8.05 10.61
CA LEU A 245 -12.11 7.14 11.34
C LEU A 245 -11.90 5.91 10.44
N LEU A 246 -10.68 5.72 9.97
CA LEU A 246 -10.25 4.46 9.36
C LEU A 246 -9.80 3.55 10.51
N VAL A 247 -10.73 2.79 11.13
CA VAL A 247 -10.41 1.85 12.23
C VAL A 247 -10.09 0.46 11.71
#